data_AF-A0AA96C7V6-F1
#
_entry.id   AF-A0AA96C7V6-F1
#
_cell.length_a   1.000
_cell.length_b   1.000
_cell.length_c   1.000
_cell.angle_alpha   90.00
_cell.angle_beta   90.00
_cell.angle_gamma   90.00
#
_symmetry.space_group_name_H-M   'P 1'
#
loop_
_entity.id
_entity.type
_entity.pdbx_description
1 polymer ?
#
loop_
_entity_poly.entity_id
_entity_poly.type
_entity_poly.pdbx_seq_one_letter_code
_entity_poly.pdbx_strand_id
1 'polypeptide(L)' 'MTLFRLIAREFVGLFVDDERLALSILAVVAACGLVIWWFHAGHLAVALMLVLGCAGVLLSSVVKGAAK' A
#
# COMPACT_ATOMS: atom_id res chain seq x y z
N MET A 1 -6.24 28.27 -6.14
CA MET A 1 -6.38 27.78 -4.76
C MET A 1 -7.54 26.79 -4.55
N THR A 2 -8.34 26.49 -5.58
CA THR A 2 -9.47 25.53 -5.51
C THR A 2 -9.16 24.19 -6.16
N LEU A 3 -8.48 24.18 -7.31
CA LEU A 3 -8.13 22.96 -8.05
C LEU A 3 -7.25 21.99 -7.24
N PHE A 4 -6.15 22.48 -6.66
CA PHE A 4 -5.25 21.64 -5.86
C PHE A 4 -5.94 21.03 -4.64
N ARG A 5 -6.83 21.80 -4.01
CA ARG A 5 -7.63 21.35 -2.85
C ARG A 5 -8.70 20.34 -3.26
N LEU A 6 -9.27 20.48 -4.46
CA LEU A 6 -10.23 19.53 -5.03
C LEU A 6 -9.54 18.22 -5.38
N ILE A 7 -8.39 18.27 -6.07
CA ILE A 7 -7.57 17.10 -6.41
C ILE A 7 -7.14 16.37 -5.14
N ALA A 8 -6.61 17.09 -4.15
CA ALA A 8 -6.20 16.49 -2.87
C ALA A 8 -7.38 15.85 -2.12
N ARG A 9 -8.57 16.46 -2.17
CA ARG A 9 -9.77 15.90 -1.53
C ARG A 9 -10.29 14.67 -2.25
N GLU A 10 -10.24 14.65 -3.58
CA GLU A 10 -10.62 13.48 -4.38
C GLU A 10 -9.63 12.34 -4.18
N PHE A 11 -8.33 12.64 -4.11
CA PHE A 11 -7.29 11.66 -3.80
C PHE A 11 -7.48 11.06 -2.40
N VAL A 12 -7.68 11.91 -1.39
CA VAL A 12 -7.95 11.46 -0.02
C VAL A 12 -9.28 10.70 0.05
N GLY A 13 -10.31 11.15 -0.67
CA GLY A 13 -11.60 10.48 -0.78
C GLY A 13 -11.48 9.08 -1.37
N LEU A 14 -10.65 8.91 -2.40
CA LEU A 14 -10.39 7.61 -3.03
C LEU A 14 -9.61 6.66 -2.10
N PHE A 15 -8.67 7.19 -1.31
CA PHE A 15 -7.98 6.41 -0.26
C PHE A 15 -8.91 6.04 0.92
N VAL A 16 -9.89 6.89 1.25
CA VAL A 16 -10.88 6.66 2.31
C VAL A 16 -11.97 5.69 1.85
N ASP A 17 -12.40 5.74 0.59
CA ASP A 17 -13.37 4.79 0.03
C ASP A 17 -12.75 3.37 -0.09
N ASP A 18 -11.43 3.32 -0.27
CA ASP A 18 -10.61 2.10 -0.32
C ASP A 18 -9.88 1.82 1.02
N GLU A 19 -10.55 2.09 2.16
CA GLU A 19 -10.01 1.94 3.53
C GLU A 19 -9.28 0.59 3.77
N ARG A 20 -9.76 -0.49 3.14
CA ARG A 20 -9.12 -1.82 3.21
C ARG A 20 -7.80 -1.91 2.45
N LEU A 21 -7.67 -1.16 1.36
CA LEU A 21 -6.46 -1.10 0.54
C LEU A 21 -5.36 -0.33 1.27
N ALA A 22 -5.70 0.82 1.85
CA ALA A 22 -4.76 1.60 2.65
C ALA A 22 -4.24 0.81 3.87
N LEU A 23 -5.13 0.12 4.60
CA LEU A 23 -4.76 -0.73 5.73
C LEU A 23 -3.87 -1.91 5.32
N SER A 24 -4.12 -2.53 4.17
CA SER A 24 -3.30 -3.66 3.70
C SER A 24 -1.90 -3.22 3.27
N ILE A 25 -1.73 -2.07 2.62
CA ILE A 25 -0.39 -1.51 2.32
C ILE A 25 0.34 -1.18 3.63
N LEU A 26 -0.33 -0.53 4.58
CA LEU A 26 0.27 -0.16 5.87
C LEU A 26 0.71 -1.41 6.66
N ALA A 27 -0.08 -2.48 6.61
CA ALA A 27 0.27 -3.78 7.19
C ALA A 27 1.49 -4.42 6.49
N VAL A 28 1.59 -4.35 5.16
CA VAL A 28 2.75 -4.88 4.41
C VAL A 28 4.03 -4.11 4.76
N VAL A 29 3.96 -2.78 4.85
CA VAL A 29 5.11 -1.95 5.24
C VAL A 29 5.52 -2.25 6.69
N ALA A 30 4.56 -2.36 7.61
CA ALA A 30 4.84 -2.70 9.00
C ALA A 30 5.48 -4.09 9.14
N ALA A 31 4.98 -5.08 8.40
CA ALA A 31 5.54 -6.44 8.37
C ALA A 31 6.98 -6.44 7.82
N CYS A 32 7.25 -5.73 6.72
CA CYS A 32 8.61 -5.61 6.19
C CYS A 32 9.56 -4.90 7.15
N GLY A 33 9.10 -3.85 7.83
CA GLY A 33 9.86 -3.16 8.88
C GLY A 33 10.21 -4.10 10.04
N LEU A 34 9.25 -4.92 10.48
CA LEU A 34 9.45 -5.93 11.51
C LEU A 34 10.49 -6.99 11.09
N VAL A 35 10.44 -7.44 9.82
CA VAL A 35 11.40 -8.39 9.25
C VAL A 35 12.82 -7.81 9.22
N ILE A 36 12.99 -6.53 8.82
CA ILE A 36 14.30 -5.87 8.89
C ILE A 36 14.81 -5.85 10.34
N TRP A 37 13.95 -5.44 11.26
CA TRP A 37 14.34 -5.17 12.65
C TRP A 37 14.72 -6.45 13.41
N TRP A 38 13.97 -7.54 13.20
CA TRP A 38 14.24 -8.81 13.90
C TRP A 38 15.29 -9.67 13.20
N PHE A 39 15.24 -9.79 11.87
CA PHE A 39 16.08 -10.75 11.14
C PHE A 39 17.37 -10.14 10.58
N HIS A 40 17.57 -8.82 10.67
CA HIS A 40 18.71 -8.13 10.03
C HIS A 40 18.89 -8.58 8.57
N ALA A 41 17.76 -8.86 7.91
CA ALA A 41 17.75 -9.42 6.57
C ALA A 41 18.44 -8.45 5.61
N GLY A 42 19.24 -8.99 4.68
CA GLY A 42 19.97 -8.18 3.72
C GLY A 42 19.05 -7.20 2.99
N HIS A 43 19.47 -5.94 2.87
CA HIS A 43 18.66 -4.83 2.34
C HIS A 43 17.95 -5.14 1.02
N LEU A 44 18.57 -5.96 0.15
CA LEU A 44 18.00 -6.37 -1.14
C LEU A 44 16.79 -7.30 -0.99
N ALA A 45 16.84 -8.24 -0.05
CA ALA A 45 15.76 -9.20 0.19
C ALA A 45 14.51 -8.50 0.73
N VAL A 46 14.70 -7.53 1.63
CA VAL A 46 13.57 -6.75 2.16
C VAL A 46 13.02 -5.81 1.11
N ALA A 47 13.87 -5.15 0.31
CA ALA A 47 13.41 -4.32 -0.79
C ALA A 47 12.53 -5.12 -1.77
N LEU A 48 12.95 -6.33 -2.16
CA LEU A 48 12.14 -7.23 -2.99
C LEU A 48 10.83 -7.63 -2.32
N MET A 49 10.86 -7.95 -1.02
CA MET A 49 9.68 -8.33 -0.25
C MET A 49 8.66 -7.18 -0.17
N LEU A 50 9.12 -5.95 -0.01
CA LEU A 50 8.30 -4.74 0.01
C LEU A 50 7.68 -4.46 -1.36
N VAL A 51 8.48 -4.56 -2.43
CA VAL A 51 8.00 -4.36 -3.81
C VAL A 51 6.96 -5.42 -4.18
N LEU A 52 7.23 -6.69 -3.91
CA LEU A 52 6.30 -7.79 -4.18
C LEU A 52 5.05 -7.72 -3.31
N GLY A 53 5.19 -7.35 -2.03
CA GLY A 53 4.07 -7.16 -1.12
C GLY A 53 3.13 -6.04 -1.58
N CYS A 54 3.69 -4.88 -1.96
CA CYS A 54 2.91 -3.77 -2.52
C CYS A 54 2.24 -4.15 -3.84
N ALA A 55 2.97 -4.82 -4.75
CA ALA A 55 2.42 -5.27 -6.03
C ALA A 55 1.28 -6.29 -5.83
N GLY A 56 1.41 -7.20 -4.88
CA GLY A 56 0.37 -8.17 -4.53
C GLY A 56 -0.89 -7.52 -3.96
N VAL A 57 -0.74 -6.53 -3.08
CA VAL A 57 -1.88 -5.74 -2.56
C VAL A 57 -2.59 -5.00 -3.69
N LEU A 58 -1.83 -4.32 -4.56
CA LEU A 58 -2.34 -3.67 -5.77
C LEU A 58 -3.14 -4.63 -6.66
N LEU A 59 -2.59 -5.79 -6.98
CA LEU A 59 -3.28 -6.82 -7.77
C LEU A 59 -4.57 -7.28 -7.08
N SER A 60 -4.52 -7.55 -5.78
CA SER A 60 -5.70 -8.00 -5.02
C SER A 60 -6.83 -6.97 -5.06
N SER A 61 -6.47 -5.69 -5.08
CA SER A 61 -7.41 -4.59 -5.12
C SER A 61 -7.96 -4.34 -6.51
N VAL A 62 -7.12 -4.41 -7.55
CA VAL A 62 -7.58 -4.34 -8.94
C VAL A 62 -8.54 -5.50 -9.24
N VAL A 63 -8.24 -6.71 -8.78
CA VAL A 63 -9.14 -7.86 -8.97
C VAL A 63 -10.47 -7.67 -8.23
N LYS A 64 -10.45 -7.20 -6.98
CA LYS A 64 -11.68 -6.92 -6.22
C LYS A 64 -12.48 -5.76 -6.81
N GLY A 65 -11.82 -4.72 -7.30
CA GLY A 65 -12.43 -3.57 -7.94
C GLY A 65 -12.99 -3.89 -9.34
N ALA A 66 -12.33 -4.76 -10.10
CA ALA A 66 -12.79 -5.20 -11.42
C ALA A 66 -13.88 -6.28 -11.36
N ALA A 67 -14.00 -6.99 -10.23
CA ALA A 67 -15.05 -7.99 -10.00
C ALA A 67 -16.39 -7.39 -9.52
N LYS A 68 -16.47 -6.06 -9.38
CA LYS A 68 -17.67 -5.32 -8.95
C LYS A 68 -18.24 -4.51 -10.12
#